data_AF-I0GPV8-F1
#
_entry.id   AF-I0GPV8-F1
#
_cell.length_a   1.000
_cell.length_b   1.000
_cell.length_c   1.000
_cell.angle_alpha   90.00
_cell.angle_beta   90.00
_cell.angle_gamma   90.00
#
_symmetry.space_group_name_H-M   'P 1'
#
loop_
_entity.id
_entity.type
_entity.pdbx_description
1 polymer ?
#
loop_
_entity_poly.entity_id
_entity_poly.type
_entity_poly.pdbx_seq_one_letter_code
_entity_poly.pdbx_strand_id
1 'polypeptide(L)'
;MEWKDILNIIAIVIAPIAASVIAVWLQNRSEKRKDKMYIFKVLMTSRIYGWTPEKVNVLNIIDIVFSDDKKVRVAWKDLSDKYNVENPDQLHLKKIEQAQYKLIEAIANSLGYKNTITWEEIQNPYIPRGMVEQIENQKNMQQMYMEAISGVSRIVNRQEQRENK
;
A
#
# COMPACT_ATOMS: atom_id res chain seq x y z
N MET A 1 61.81 10.08 -9.92
CA MET A 1 60.54 9.50 -10.42
C MET A 1 60.21 10.19 -11.72
N GLU A 2 59.86 9.44 -12.75
CA GLU A 2 59.31 10.06 -13.94
C GLU A 2 57.91 10.58 -13.64
N TRP A 3 57.47 11.62 -14.34
CA TRP A 3 56.12 12.18 -14.20
C TRP A 3 55.02 11.11 -14.40
N LYS A 4 55.30 10.09 -15.22
CA LYS A 4 54.42 8.94 -15.45
C LYS A 4 54.24 8.07 -14.21
N ASP A 5 55.29 7.91 -13.40
CA ASP A 5 55.23 7.12 -12.16
C ASP A 5 54.32 7.80 -11.14
N ILE A 6 54.40 9.13 -11.05
CA ILE A 6 53.54 9.94 -10.19
C ILE A 6 52.06 9.78 -10.61
N LEU A 7 51.77 9.84 -11.91
CA LEU A 7 50.41 9.63 -12.43
C LEU A 7 49.88 8.22 -12.16
N ASN A 8 50.71 7.19 -12.34
CA ASN A 8 50.31 5.81 -12.07
C ASN A 8 50.00 5.58 -10.58
N ILE A 9 50.82 6.13 -9.68
CA ILE A 9 50.55 6.06 -8.23
C ILE A 9 49.24 6.77 -7.89
N ILE A 10 49.02 7.97 -8.46
CA ILE A 10 47.76 8.71 -8.28
C ILE A 10 46.57 7.89 -8.79
N ALA A 11 46.67 7.25 -9.95
CA ALA A 11 45.61 6.43 -10.51
C ALA A 11 45.26 5.23 -9.62
N ILE A 12 46.26 4.52 -9.09
CA ILE A 12 46.08 3.37 -8.20
C ILE A 12 45.35 3.77 -6.91
N VAL A 13 45.57 4.98 -6.40
CA VAL A 13 44.90 5.49 -5.20
C VAL A 13 43.51 6.05 -5.52
N ILE A 14 43.35 6.82 -6.60
CA ILE A 14 42.07 7.48 -6.92
C ILE A 14 41.03 6.49 -7.43
N ALA A 15 41.41 5.48 -8.21
CA ALA A 15 40.48 4.52 -8.79
C ALA A 15 39.59 3.80 -7.74
N PRO A 16 40.12 3.20 -6.65
CA PRO A 16 39.29 2.56 -5.63
C PRO A 16 38.43 3.56 -4.84
N ILE A 17 38.90 4.78 -4.62
CA ILE A 17 38.13 5.84 -3.95
C ILE A 17 36.91 6.22 -4.81
N ALA A 18 37.14 6.51 -6.10
CA ALA A 18 36.07 6.84 -7.03
C ALA A 18 35.05 5.70 -7.17
N ALA A 19 35.52 4.46 -7.31
CA ALA A 19 34.66 3.28 -7.38
C ALA A 19 33.80 3.13 -6.11
N SER A 20 34.38 3.32 -4.93
CA SER A 20 33.66 3.23 -3.65
C SER A 20 32.60 4.33 -3.51
N VAL A 21 32.91 5.56 -3.92
CA VAL A 21 31.93 6.68 -3.91
C VAL A 21 30.75 6.40 -4.84
N ILE A 22 31.02 5.92 -6.05
CA ILE A 22 29.96 5.54 -7.01
C ILE A 22 29.11 4.40 -6.46
N ALA A 23 29.74 3.37 -5.87
CA ALA A 23 29.04 2.23 -5.28
C ALA A 23 28.09 2.68 -4.15
N VAL A 24 28.57 3.51 -3.22
CA VAL A 24 27.74 4.05 -2.12
C VAL A 24 26.59 4.89 -2.67
N TRP A 25 26.83 5.73 -3.68
CA TRP A 25 25.78 6.54 -4.30
C TRP A 25 24.70 5.67 -4.97
N LEU A 26 25.10 4.67 -5.74
CA LEU A 26 24.20 3.71 -6.38
C LEU A 26 23.41 2.91 -5.34
N GLN A 27 24.07 2.46 -4.27
CA GLN A 27 23.43 1.71 -3.18
C GLN A 27 22.39 2.56 -2.45
N ASN A 28 22.74 3.77 -2.03
CA ASN A 28 21.81 4.69 -1.38
C ASN A 28 20.59 5.02 -2.25
N ARG A 29 20.81 5.20 -3.56
CA ARG A 29 19.72 5.39 -4.53
C ARG A 29 18.84 4.14 -4.66
N SER A 30 19.46 2.96 -4.66
CA SER A 30 18.76 1.67 -4.73
C SER A 30 17.89 1.43 -3.49
N GLU A 31 18.43 1.65 -2.28
CA GLU A 31 17.68 1.49 -1.03
C GLU A 31 16.45 2.41 -0.97
N LYS A 32 16.62 3.71 -1.27
CA LYS A 32 15.47 4.64 -1.35
C LYS A 32 14.42 4.18 -2.37
N ARG A 33 14.85 3.63 -3.51
CA ARG A 33 13.93 3.08 -4.52
C ARG A 33 13.23 1.82 -4.01
N LYS A 34 13.91 0.97 -3.25
CA LYS A 34 13.32 -0.24 -2.65
C LYS A 34 12.18 0.11 -1.68
N ASP A 35 12.36 1.11 -0.83
CA ASP A 35 11.31 1.56 0.10
C ASP A 35 10.08 2.09 -0.65
N LYS A 36 10.30 2.96 -1.66
CA LYS A 36 9.23 3.46 -2.53
C LYS A 36 8.50 2.31 -3.26
N MET A 37 9.26 1.32 -3.72
CA MET A 37 8.74 0.12 -4.39
C MET A 37 7.95 -0.79 -3.44
N TYR A 38 8.37 -0.92 -2.19
CA TYR A 38 7.65 -1.68 -1.18
C TYR A 38 6.25 -1.10 -0.96
N ILE A 39 6.15 0.21 -0.72
CA ILE A 39 4.87 0.92 -0.59
C ILE A 39 4.01 0.72 -1.84
N PHE A 40 4.60 0.90 -3.03
CA PHE A 40 3.88 0.72 -4.30
C PHE A 40 3.27 -0.68 -4.42
N LYS A 41 4.07 -1.73 -4.17
CA LYS A 41 3.61 -3.12 -4.25
C LYS A 41 2.46 -3.40 -3.29
N VAL A 42 2.60 -3.00 -2.02
CA VAL A 42 1.56 -3.21 -1.00
C VAL A 42 0.27 -2.49 -1.38
N LEU A 43 0.34 -1.22 -1.78
CA LEU A 43 -0.86 -0.46 -2.18
C LEU A 43 -1.49 -1.04 -3.46
N MET A 44 -0.68 -1.48 -4.42
CA MET A 44 -1.17 -2.14 -5.64
C MET A 44 -1.87 -3.46 -5.34
N THR A 45 -1.25 -4.36 -4.59
CA THR A 45 -1.83 -5.68 -4.30
C THR A 45 -3.03 -5.58 -3.38
N SER A 46 -3.04 -4.60 -2.47
CA SER A 46 -4.13 -4.42 -1.51
C SER A 46 -5.27 -3.51 -1.97
N ARG A 47 -5.25 -3.05 -3.23
CA ARG A 47 -6.22 -2.03 -3.65
C ARG A 47 -7.67 -2.46 -3.71
N ILE A 48 -7.91 -3.76 -3.88
CA ILE A 48 -9.23 -4.40 -3.86
C ILE A 48 -9.66 -4.83 -2.45
N TYR A 49 -8.72 -4.85 -1.51
CA TYR A 49 -9.01 -5.20 -0.13
C TYR A 49 -9.35 -3.94 0.65
N GLY A 50 -10.13 -4.14 1.72
CA GLY A 50 -10.37 -3.10 2.71
C GLY A 50 -9.10 -2.79 3.52
N TRP A 51 -9.26 -2.61 4.82
CA TRP A 51 -8.14 -2.36 5.71
C TRP A 51 -7.35 -3.63 5.99
N THR A 52 -6.06 -3.63 5.66
CA THR A 52 -5.11 -4.66 6.10
C THR A 52 -4.02 -3.99 6.96
N PRO A 53 -3.43 -4.71 7.93
CA PRO A 53 -2.36 -4.15 8.75
C PRO A 53 -1.18 -3.63 7.93
N GLU A 54 -0.83 -4.33 6.84
CA GLU A 54 0.25 -3.92 5.95
C GLU A 54 -0.07 -2.64 5.19
N LYS A 55 -1.32 -2.50 4.68
CA LYS A 55 -1.78 -1.27 4.04
C LYS A 55 -1.68 -0.09 4.99
N VAL A 56 -2.12 -0.23 6.23
CA VAL A 56 -2.04 0.83 7.25
C VAL A 56 -0.58 1.21 7.52
N ASN A 57 0.31 0.22 7.67
CA ASN A 57 1.74 0.46 7.88
C ASN A 57 2.35 1.30 6.74
N VAL A 58 2.17 0.87 5.48
CA VAL A 58 2.76 1.58 4.34
C VAL A 58 2.19 2.99 4.16
N LEU A 59 0.91 3.21 4.47
CA LEU A 59 0.30 4.54 4.42
C LEU A 59 0.93 5.49 5.45
N ASN A 60 1.19 5.00 6.67
CA ASN A 60 1.76 5.80 7.76
C ASN A 60 3.21 6.25 7.52
N ILE A 61 3.95 5.58 6.64
CA ILE A 61 5.34 5.93 6.32
C ILE A 61 5.50 6.75 5.03
N ILE A 62 4.40 7.07 4.33
CA ILE A 62 4.46 7.79 3.03
C ILE A 62 5.18 9.13 3.18
N ASP A 63 4.86 9.92 4.20
CA ASP A 63 5.45 11.25 4.38
C ASP A 63 6.97 11.21 4.65
N ILE A 64 7.47 10.07 5.16
CA ILE A 64 8.89 9.83 5.39
C ILE A 64 9.56 9.40 4.08
N VAL A 65 9.07 8.32 3.46
CA VAL A 65 9.67 7.70 2.27
C VAL A 65 9.57 8.59 1.02
N PHE A 66 8.50 9.38 0.92
CA PHE A 66 8.26 10.35 -0.15
C PHE A 66 8.42 11.80 0.31
N SER A 67 9.23 12.04 1.35
CA SER A 67 9.52 13.38 1.88
C SER A 67 9.97 14.38 0.80
N ASP A 68 10.68 13.91 -0.22
CA ASP A 68 11.16 14.69 -1.37
C ASP A 68 10.17 14.79 -2.55
N ASP A 69 9.10 13.99 -2.54
CA ASP A 69 8.12 13.93 -3.63
C ASP A 69 6.80 14.62 -3.28
N LYS A 70 6.74 15.92 -3.62
CA LYS A 70 5.54 16.73 -3.38
C LYS A 70 4.28 16.18 -4.04
N LYS A 71 4.38 15.53 -5.20
CA LYS A 71 3.20 15.03 -5.93
C LYS A 71 2.57 13.85 -5.20
N VAL A 72 3.40 12.92 -4.73
CA VAL A 72 2.94 11.79 -3.91
C VAL A 72 2.33 12.27 -2.61
N ARG A 73 2.99 13.20 -1.89
CA ARG A 73 2.43 13.72 -0.63
C ARG A 73 1.11 14.46 -0.79
N VAL A 74 0.93 15.21 -1.88
CA VAL A 74 -0.35 15.87 -2.18
C VAL A 74 -1.44 14.84 -2.44
N ALA A 75 -1.17 13.79 -3.21
CA ALA A 75 -2.12 12.71 -3.44
C ALA A 75 -2.44 11.92 -2.15
N TRP A 76 -1.44 11.73 -1.28
CA TRP A 76 -1.63 11.09 0.01
C TRP A 76 -2.51 11.92 0.93
N LYS A 77 -2.24 13.23 1.06
CA LYS A 77 -3.07 14.14 1.83
C LYS A 77 -4.52 14.14 1.34
N ASP A 78 -4.73 14.19 0.03
CA ASP A 78 -6.05 14.14 -0.60
C ASP A 78 -6.82 12.84 -0.27
N LEU A 79 -6.13 11.70 -0.19
CA LEU A 79 -6.71 10.43 0.23
C LEU A 79 -6.98 10.39 1.73
N SER A 80 -6.02 10.83 2.56
CA SER A 80 -6.13 10.87 4.02
C SER A 80 -7.32 11.72 4.46
N ASP A 81 -7.49 12.89 3.87
CA ASP A 81 -8.62 13.79 4.15
C ASP A 81 -9.97 13.10 3.86
N LYS A 82 -10.04 12.23 2.84
CA LYS A 82 -11.26 11.47 2.50
C LYS A 82 -11.52 10.29 3.43
N TYR A 83 -10.49 9.73 4.08
CA TYR A 83 -10.68 8.68 5.09
C TYR A 83 -11.29 9.20 6.38
N ASN A 84 -11.21 10.51 6.65
CA ASN A 84 -11.69 11.13 7.90
C ASN A 84 -13.21 11.41 7.93
N VAL A 85 -14.00 10.70 7.12
CA VAL A 85 -15.47 10.85 7.09
C VAL A 85 -16.11 9.72 7.89
N GLU A 86 -16.90 10.08 8.91
CA GLU A 86 -17.72 9.13 9.66
C GLU A 86 -18.91 8.66 8.81
N ASN A 87 -19.16 7.34 8.78
CA ASN A 87 -20.25 6.70 8.03
C ASN A 87 -20.34 7.13 6.55
N PRO A 88 -19.32 6.83 5.73
CA PRO A 88 -19.30 7.24 4.33
C PRO A 88 -20.41 6.57 3.51
N ASP A 89 -21.12 7.35 2.72
CA ASP A 89 -22.06 6.83 1.72
C ASP A 89 -21.32 6.21 0.51
N GLN A 90 -22.07 5.60 -0.42
CA GLN A 90 -21.48 4.97 -1.60
C GLN A 90 -20.71 5.95 -2.50
N LEU A 91 -21.12 7.22 -2.55
CA LEU A 91 -20.43 8.24 -3.34
C LEU A 91 -19.08 8.59 -2.72
N HIS A 92 -19.01 8.70 -1.39
CA HIS A 92 -17.78 8.91 -0.65
C HIS A 92 -16.82 7.73 -0.82
N LEU A 93 -17.33 6.50 -0.76
CA LEU A 93 -16.51 5.30 -1.01
C LEU A 93 -15.88 5.32 -2.40
N LYS A 94 -16.63 5.71 -3.44
CA LYS A 94 -16.06 5.89 -4.80
C LYS A 94 -15.01 7.01 -4.86
N LYS A 95 -15.20 8.11 -4.13
CA LYS A 95 -14.20 9.20 -4.05
C LYS A 95 -12.92 8.73 -3.36
N ILE A 96 -13.04 7.92 -2.30
CA ILE A 96 -11.90 7.31 -1.61
C ILE A 96 -11.14 6.40 -2.57
N GLU A 97 -11.85 5.52 -3.29
CA GLU A 97 -11.26 4.61 -4.27
C GLU A 97 -10.52 5.38 -5.38
N GLN A 98 -11.13 6.42 -5.94
CA GLN A 98 -10.48 7.27 -6.93
C GLN A 98 -9.22 7.97 -6.39
N ALA A 99 -9.26 8.47 -5.16
CA ALA A 99 -8.09 9.08 -4.53
C ALA A 99 -6.99 8.04 -4.26
N GLN A 100 -7.36 6.81 -3.90
CA GLN A 100 -6.44 5.71 -3.74
C GLN A 100 -5.72 5.37 -5.05
N TYR A 101 -6.44 5.33 -6.18
CA TYR A 101 -5.83 5.11 -7.49
C TYR A 101 -4.90 6.26 -7.91
N LYS A 102 -5.29 7.52 -7.62
CA LYS A 102 -4.42 8.68 -7.87
C LYS A 102 -3.13 8.65 -7.05
N LEU A 103 -3.19 8.22 -5.79
CA LEU A 103 -2.00 8.03 -4.97
C LEU A 103 -1.07 6.96 -5.56
N ILE A 104 -1.63 5.81 -5.94
CA ILE A 104 -0.89 4.72 -6.57
C ILE A 104 -0.22 5.19 -7.88
N GLU A 105 -0.95 5.92 -8.72
CA GLU A 105 -0.42 6.50 -9.96
C GLU A 105 0.70 7.52 -9.70
N ALA A 106 0.54 8.39 -8.69
CA ALA A 106 1.58 9.32 -8.30
C ALA A 106 2.87 8.59 -7.86
N ILE A 107 2.74 7.51 -7.10
CA ILE A 107 3.86 6.67 -6.69
C ILE A 107 4.51 5.96 -7.88
N ALA A 108 3.70 5.41 -8.80
CA ALA A 108 4.20 4.79 -10.03
C ALA A 108 5.03 5.77 -10.86
N ASN A 109 4.53 7.01 -11.01
CA ASN A 109 5.24 8.10 -11.68
C ASN A 109 6.55 8.46 -10.96
N SER A 110 6.55 8.54 -9.62
CA SER A 110 7.76 8.76 -8.81
C SER A 110 8.83 7.67 -9.04
N LEU A 111 8.38 6.42 -9.23
CA LEU A 111 9.23 5.28 -9.54
C LEU A 111 9.65 5.20 -11.03
N GLY A 112 9.25 6.15 -11.87
CA GLY A 112 9.61 6.18 -13.28
C GLY A 112 8.74 5.30 -14.19
N TYR A 113 7.58 4.83 -13.70
CA TYR A 113 6.59 4.10 -14.50
C TYR A 113 5.58 5.00 -15.21
N LYS A 114 6.00 6.25 -15.50
CA LYS A 114 5.15 7.20 -16.21
C LYS A 114 4.79 6.64 -17.59
N ASN A 115 3.49 6.66 -17.90
CA ASN A 115 2.91 6.11 -19.13
C ASN A 115 3.03 4.58 -19.32
N THR A 116 3.58 3.84 -18.34
CA THR A 116 3.64 2.36 -18.39
C THR A 116 2.76 1.70 -17.34
N ILE A 117 2.51 2.38 -16.22
CA ILE A 117 1.46 2.03 -15.27
C ILE A 117 0.51 3.23 -15.20
N THR A 118 -0.52 3.15 -16.04
CA THR A 118 -1.57 4.14 -16.22
C THR A 118 -2.68 3.95 -15.20
N TRP A 119 -3.49 4.99 -15.04
CA TRP A 119 -4.72 4.93 -14.25
C TRP A 119 -5.62 3.74 -14.64
N GLU A 120 -5.79 3.45 -15.93
CA GLU A 120 -6.62 2.33 -16.40
C GLU A 120 -6.11 0.97 -15.90
N GLU A 121 -4.79 0.72 -15.93
CA GLU A 121 -4.21 -0.53 -15.45
C GLU A 121 -4.33 -0.66 -13.92
N ILE A 122 -4.25 0.45 -13.20
CA ILE A 122 -4.47 0.47 -11.74
C ILE A 122 -5.93 0.11 -11.44
N GLN A 123 -6.90 0.58 -12.21
CA GLN A 123 -8.32 0.32 -11.97
C GLN A 123 -8.79 -1.10 -12.27
N ASN A 124 -8.02 -1.87 -13.05
CA ASN A 124 -8.41 -3.20 -13.50
C ASN A 124 -7.53 -4.30 -12.86
N PRO A 125 -7.68 -4.57 -11.54
CA PRO A 125 -7.00 -5.68 -10.87
C PRO A 125 -7.49 -7.04 -11.39
N TYR A 126 -6.58 -8.01 -11.37
CA TYR A 126 -6.97 -9.41 -11.50
C TYR A 126 -7.70 -9.86 -10.23
N ILE A 127 -8.96 -10.28 -10.38
CA ILE A 127 -9.79 -10.82 -9.31
C ILE A 127 -10.21 -12.24 -9.73
N PRO A 128 -9.58 -13.30 -9.18
CA PRO A 128 -9.94 -14.67 -9.51
C PRO A 128 -11.37 -15.01 -9.07
N ARG A 129 -12.12 -15.76 -9.89
CA ARG A 129 -13.48 -16.21 -9.54
C ARG A 129 -13.51 -17.00 -8.22
N GLY A 130 -12.57 -17.94 -8.04
CA GLY A 130 -12.51 -18.74 -6.81
C GLY A 130 -12.28 -17.90 -5.54
N MET A 131 -11.65 -16.73 -5.67
CA MET A 131 -11.50 -15.80 -4.55
C MET A 131 -12.82 -15.11 -4.21
N VAL A 132 -13.59 -14.70 -5.23
CA VAL A 132 -14.93 -14.12 -5.03
C VAL A 132 -15.85 -15.15 -4.34
N GLU A 133 -15.86 -16.39 -4.84
CA GLU A 133 -16.61 -17.50 -4.26
C GLU A 133 -16.20 -17.75 -2.79
N GLN A 134 -14.91 -17.70 -2.48
CA GLN A 134 -14.43 -17.85 -1.11
C GLN A 134 -14.94 -16.74 -0.18
N ILE A 135 -14.92 -15.48 -0.63
CA ILE A 135 -15.42 -14.33 0.15
C ILE A 135 -16.93 -14.47 0.39
N GLU A 136 -17.68 -14.85 -0.64
CA GLU A 136 -19.13 -15.06 -0.54
C GLU A 136 -19.48 -16.21 0.41
N ASN A 137 -18.78 -17.34 0.29
CA ASN A 137 -18.95 -18.48 1.19
C ASN A 137 -18.64 -18.12 2.65
N GLN A 138 -17.57 -17.36 2.90
CA GLN A 138 -17.24 -16.88 4.25
C GLN A 138 -18.32 -15.94 4.80
N LYS A 139 -18.82 -15.01 3.98
CA LYS A 139 -19.89 -14.09 4.38
C LYS A 139 -21.19 -14.83 4.71
N ASN A 140 -21.59 -15.79 3.88
CA ASN A 140 -22.78 -16.60 4.09
C ASN A 140 -22.66 -17.44 5.38
N MET A 141 -21.49 -18.02 5.60
CA MET A 141 -21.21 -18.79 6.81
C MET A 141 -21.29 -17.92 8.07
N GLN A 142 -20.70 -16.72 8.05
CA GLN A 142 -20.79 -15.77 9.16
C GLN A 142 -22.24 -15.37 9.46
N GLN A 143 -23.04 -15.11 8.42
CA GLN A 143 -24.46 -14.79 8.57
C GLN A 143 -25.23 -15.95 9.22
N MET A 144 -25.03 -17.18 8.74
CA MET A 144 -25.68 -18.37 9.29
C MET A 144 -25.29 -18.60 10.76
N TYR A 145 -24.03 -18.41 11.13
CA TYR A 145 -23.59 -18.47 12.53
C TYR A 145 -24.27 -17.40 13.39
N MET A 146 -24.35 -16.16 12.91
CA MET A 146 -25.02 -15.06 13.63
C MET A 146 -26.52 -15.33 13.80
N GLU A 147 -27.18 -15.85 12.78
CA GLU A 147 -28.59 -16.26 12.84
C GLU A 147 -28.80 -17.36 13.87
N ALA A 148 -27.98 -18.41 13.85
CA ALA A 148 -28.04 -19.51 14.80
C ALA A 148 -27.83 -19.03 16.24
N ILE A 149 -26.80 -18.23 16.50
CA ILE A 149 -26.55 -17.63 17.83
C ILE A 149 -27.74 -16.79 18.26
N SER A 150 -28.25 -15.92 17.39
CA SER A 150 -29.42 -15.08 17.70
C SER A 150 -30.69 -15.91 17.98
N GLY A 151 -30.82 -17.06 17.33
CA GLY A 151 -31.91 -18.02 17.54
C GLY A 151 -31.80 -18.69 18.90
N VAL A 152 -30.61 -19.16 19.27
CA VAL A 152 -30.32 -19.73 20.59
C VAL A 152 -30.56 -18.70 21.70
N SER A 153 -30.03 -17.48 21.57
CA SER A 153 -30.27 -16.40 22.54
C SER A 153 -31.78 -16.12 22.73
N ARG A 154 -32.56 -16.13 21.64
CA ARG A 154 -34.03 -15.99 21.71
C ARG A 154 -34.74 -17.16 22.41
N ILE A 155 -34.18 -18.36 22.39
CA ILE A 155 -34.75 -19.53 23.10
C ILE A 155 -34.40 -19.44 24.58
N VAL A 156 -33.13 -19.19 24.92
CA VAL A 156 -32.66 -19.04 26.31
C VAL A 156 -33.44 -17.94 27.03
N ASN A 157 -33.54 -16.75 26.42
CA ASN A 157 -34.30 -15.63 27.01
C ASN A 157 -35.79 -15.98 27.22
N ARG A 158 -36.39 -16.82 26.37
CA ARG A 158 -37.79 -17.27 26.55
C ARG A 158 -37.94 -18.31 27.66
N GLN A 159 -36.92 -19.12 27.93
CA GLN A 159 -36.94 -20.09 29.04
C GLN A 159 -36.79 -19.37 30.38
N GLU A 160 -35.86 -18.42 30.50
CA GLU A 160 -35.69 -17.61 31.72
C GLU A 160 -36.96 -16.81 32.08
N GLN A 161 -37.68 -16.27 31.08
CA GLN A 161 -38.96 -15.59 31.31
C GLN A 161 -40.08 -16.53 31.76
N ARG A 162 -39.99 -17.82 31.45
CA ARG A 162 -40.97 -18.84 31.89
C ARG A 162 -40.66 -19.37 33.29
N GLU A 163 -39.40 -19.41 33.69
CA GLU A 163 -38.96 -19.86 35.03
C GLU A 163 -39.13 -18.78 36.11
N ASN A 164 -39.08 -17.50 35.73
CA ASN A 164 -39.29 -16.36 36.64
C ASN A 164 -40.77 -15.96 36.83
N LYS A 165 -41.73 -16.81 36.44
CA LYS A 165 -43.17 -16.54 36.49
C LYS A 165 -43.89 -17.67 37.22
#